data_AF-A0A369H086-F1
#
_entry.id   AF-A0A369H086-F1
#
_cell.length_a   1.000
_cell.length_b   1.000
_cell.length_c   1.000
_cell.angle_alpha   90.00
_cell.angle_beta   90.00
_cell.angle_gamma   90.00
#
_symmetry.space_group_name_H-M   'P 1'
#
loop_
_entity.id
_entity.type
_entity.pdbx_description
1 polymer ?
#
loop_
_entity_poly.entity_id
_entity_poly.type
_entity_poly.pdbx_seq_one_letter_code
_entity_poly.pdbx_strand_id
1 'polypeptide(L)'
;MESRPRRPTSFSFLGDSDDAPRGSVVQQLVCPPKWNIKLASIVESASRREPVSALICGPKSAGKSTFSRFLTNRLLTNTDDESVRTVVAGVAVLDLDPGQPEYGPPGTVSLAHISHPNLGVPFTHPSLDDEAYKVVRCHSLASVNLASTTELHLECALDLYDYYRHTLRNCPLIINTPGWILSLGLEFLVDVVTKVRPVDVIYMSEDGPAETVDALGEVATGKLTLLPSQPCESRSRTAAQSREMQAMSYFHSVVSTRGSKRLGWSPQALSSVRPLIVPFWGRQRGFVGVLRYDYQLPLDLVAEAINGMVLAMVEVDGRQAFRGRSEDGRTGSAGDATSEPTVVWSPEGLPVIPNPDDLGLDPRHSRTIGLALVRGVDTTNRWLQILTPTPLDKINEARSRGCGIVLVHGKLDAPTWSYTEHLYEQAGEDSDEEPDDTAEATEVPWVEVLRGNQRRPVGSRVWRVRRDLGRGAGA
;
A
#
# COMPACT_ATOMS: atom_id res chain seq x y z
N MET A 1 -49.78 19.65 -2.82
CA MET A 1 -48.58 19.64 -3.69
C MET A 1 -47.66 18.55 -3.15
N GLU A 2 -47.78 17.35 -3.69
CA GLU A 2 -46.90 16.23 -3.32
C GLU A 2 -45.46 16.56 -3.69
N SER A 3 -44.57 16.52 -2.70
CA SER A 3 -43.14 16.72 -2.87
C SER A 3 -42.60 15.64 -3.80
N ARG A 4 -42.09 16.05 -4.97
CA ARG A 4 -41.31 15.16 -5.84
C ARG A 4 -40.27 14.42 -5.00
N PRO A 5 -40.08 13.10 -5.15
CA PRO A 5 -39.02 12.39 -4.45
C PRO A 5 -37.70 13.05 -4.80
N ARG A 6 -37.00 13.57 -3.78
CA ARG A 6 -35.67 14.15 -3.96
C ARG A 6 -34.79 13.06 -4.55
N ARG A 7 -34.18 13.31 -5.72
CA ARG A 7 -33.14 12.43 -6.26
C ARG A 7 -32.08 12.22 -5.15
N PRO A 8 -31.56 11.01 -4.97
CA PRO A 8 -30.51 10.77 -3.99
C PRO A 8 -29.33 11.68 -4.32
N THR A 9 -28.98 12.57 -3.38
CA THR A 9 -27.81 13.44 -3.49
C THR A 9 -26.59 12.65 -3.05
N SER A 10 -25.49 12.73 -3.82
CA SER A 10 -24.23 12.05 -3.48
C SER A 10 -23.46 12.73 -2.34
N PHE A 11 -23.92 13.89 -1.89
CA PHE A 11 -23.40 14.62 -0.74
C PHE A 11 -24.54 15.34 -0.01
N SER A 12 -24.32 15.66 1.27
CA SER A 12 -25.19 16.49 2.10
C SER A 12 -24.33 17.42 2.96
N PHE A 13 -24.90 18.56 3.34
CA PHE A 13 -24.30 19.42 4.37
C PHE A 13 -24.71 18.87 5.73
N LEU A 14 -23.76 18.83 6.66
CA LEU A 14 -24.02 18.52 8.07
C LEU A 14 -24.09 19.84 8.82
N GLY A 15 -25.29 20.23 9.25
CA GLY A 15 -25.52 21.42 10.08
C GLY A 15 -25.40 21.10 11.56
N ASP A 16 -26.01 19.99 11.99
CA ASP A 16 -25.98 19.51 13.37
C ASP A 16 -25.74 17.99 13.45
N SER A 17 -25.82 17.42 14.66
CA SER A 17 -25.59 16.00 14.88
C SER A 17 -26.67 15.09 14.30
N ASP A 18 -27.87 15.60 14.03
CA ASP A 18 -29.00 14.81 13.52
C ASP A 18 -28.85 14.54 12.02
N ASP A 19 -28.08 15.37 11.31
CA ASP A 19 -27.74 15.18 9.90
C ASP A 19 -26.72 14.04 9.69
N ALA A 20 -25.97 13.67 10.73
CA ALA A 20 -24.97 12.61 10.65
C ALA A 20 -25.63 11.21 10.76
N PRO A 21 -25.17 10.20 9.99
CA PRO A 21 -25.68 8.84 10.12
C PRO A 21 -25.57 8.32 11.56
N ARG A 22 -26.61 7.64 12.05
CA ARG A 22 -26.63 7.09 13.41
C ARG A 22 -25.45 6.15 13.64
N GLY A 23 -24.73 6.36 14.74
CA GLY A 23 -23.55 5.56 15.10
C GLY A 23 -22.27 5.98 14.37
N SER A 24 -22.30 7.04 13.56
CA SER A 24 -21.08 7.62 12.98
C SER A 24 -20.44 8.61 13.96
N VAL A 25 -19.11 8.66 13.95
CA VAL A 25 -18.34 9.69 14.64
C VAL A 25 -17.80 10.65 13.58
N VAL A 26 -18.33 11.88 13.57
CA VAL A 26 -17.89 12.93 12.66
C VAL A 26 -16.78 13.72 13.35
N GLN A 27 -15.56 13.62 12.82
CA GLN A 27 -14.42 14.40 13.29
C GLN A 27 -14.07 15.48 12.27
N GLN A 28 -14.06 16.74 12.70
CA GLN A 28 -13.60 17.83 11.86
C GLN A 28 -12.08 17.77 11.67
N LEU A 29 -11.62 18.00 10.44
CA LEU A 29 -10.20 18.17 10.15
C LEU A 29 -9.73 19.54 10.69
N VAL A 30 -8.84 19.52 11.69
CA VAL A 30 -8.30 20.73 12.34
C VAL A 30 -6.80 20.83 12.09
N CYS A 31 -6.32 21.99 11.64
CA CYS A 31 -4.89 22.26 11.51
C CYS A 31 -4.40 23.15 12.66
N PRO A 32 -3.49 22.69 13.55
CA PRO A 32 -2.96 23.48 14.65
C PRO A 32 -2.27 24.78 14.19
N PRO A 33 -2.27 25.85 15.00
CA PRO A 33 -1.57 27.10 14.65
C PRO A 33 -0.07 26.89 14.38
N LYS A 34 0.62 26.07 15.19
CA LYS A 34 2.04 25.73 14.98
C LYS A 34 2.29 25.04 13.63
N TRP A 35 1.38 24.15 13.21
CA TRP A 35 1.47 23.51 11.89
C TRP A 35 1.28 24.56 10.78
N ASN A 36 0.28 25.43 10.90
CA ASN A 36 0.04 26.49 9.92
C ASN A 36 1.26 27.40 9.72
N ILE A 37 1.93 27.80 10.80
CA ILE A 37 3.14 28.63 10.76
C ILE A 37 4.25 27.89 10.00
N LYS A 38 4.53 26.62 10.34
CA LYS A 38 5.57 25.84 9.66
C LYS A 38 5.25 25.59 8.19
N LEU A 39 4.01 25.23 7.88
CA LEU A 39 3.53 25.05 6.51
C LEU A 39 3.71 26.33 5.69
N ALA A 40 3.34 27.49 6.24
CA ALA A 40 3.50 28.78 5.56
C ALA A 40 4.97 29.11 5.30
N SER A 41 5.85 28.85 6.27
CA SER A 41 7.31 29.05 6.10
C SER A 41 7.89 28.21 4.97
N ILE A 42 7.50 26.94 4.84
CA ILE A 42 7.99 26.07 3.76
C ILE A 42 7.47 26.53 2.40
N VAL A 43 6.19 26.93 2.33
CA VAL A 43 5.58 27.45 1.10
C VAL A 43 6.24 28.77 0.67
N GLU A 44 6.60 29.63 1.61
CA GLU A 44 7.31 30.88 1.33
C GLU A 44 8.71 30.62 0.75
N SER A 45 9.46 29.66 1.30
CA SER A 45 10.73 29.21 0.71
C SER A 45 10.54 28.69 -0.72
N ALA A 46 9.47 27.94 -0.98
CA ALA A 46 9.14 27.52 -2.35
C ALA A 46 8.88 28.72 -3.29
N SER A 47 8.13 29.74 -2.84
CA SER A 47 7.90 30.98 -3.60
C SER A 47 9.19 31.72 -3.93
N ARG A 48 10.15 31.73 -3.02
CA ARG A 48 11.49 32.32 -3.22
C ARG A 48 12.41 31.44 -4.09
N ARG A 49 11.91 30.31 -4.60
CA ARG A 49 12.67 29.31 -5.38
C ARG A 49 13.85 28.72 -4.61
N GLU A 50 13.75 28.70 -3.27
CA GLU A 50 14.69 27.98 -2.42
C GLU A 50 14.41 26.47 -2.52
N PRO A 51 15.44 25.61 -2.38
CA PRO A 51 15.23 24.17 -2.36
C PRO A 51 14.31 23.75 -1.21
N VAL A 52 13.22 23.03 -1.51
CA VAL A 52 12.30 22.50 -0.50
C VAL A 52 12.41 20.98 -0.46
N SER A 53 12.81 20.45 0.70
CA SER A 53 12.84 19.03 0.99
C SER A 53 12.53 18.81 2.47
N ALA A 54 11.34 18.30 2.77
CA ALA A 54 10.85 18.10 4.13
C ALA A 54 10.66 16.61 4.43
N LEU A 55 11.37 16.12 5.45
CA LEU A 55 11.17 14.79 6.00
C LEU A 55 10.24 14.86 7.21
N ILE A 56 9.14 14.11 7.17
CA ILE A 56 8.13 14.08 8.23
C ILE A 56 8.19 12.74 8.94
N CYS A 57 8.60 12.78 10.21
CA CYS A 57 8.75 11.63 11.08
C CYS A 57 8.03 11.82 12.43
N GLY A 58 7.97 10.75 13.23
CA GLY A 58 7.26 10.76 14.51
C GLY A 58 6.41 9.51 14.78
N PRO A 59 5.85 9.38 15.98
CA PRO A 59 5.17 8.15 16.42
C PRO A 59 3.93 7.80 15.59
N LYS A 60 3.46 6.56 15.73
CA LYS A 60 2.20 6.11 15.10
C LYS A 60 1.05 7.01 15.55
N SER A 61 0.15 7.35 14.61
CA SER A 61 -1.01 8.23 14.86
C SER A 61 -0.69 9.68 15.26
N ALA A 62 0.54 10.16 15.04
CA ALA A 62 0.91 11.54 15.35
C ALA A 62 0.31 12.62 14.42
N GLY A 63 -0.23 12.22 13.26
CA GLY A 63 -0.73 13.15 12.23
C GLY A 63 0.22 13.37 11.05
N LYS A 64 1.25 12.54 10.87
CA LYS A 64 2.24 12.62 9.76
C LYS A 64 1.57 12.73 8.39
N SER A 65 0.75 11.75 8.01
CA SER A 65 0.06 11.73 6.71
C SER A 65 -0.83 12.96 6.49
N THR A 66 -1.48 13.44 7.56
CA THR A 66 -2.30 14.66 7.52
C THR A 66 -1.45 15.90 7.24
N PHE A 67 -0.31 16.05 7.93
CA PHE A 67 0.63 17.14 7.69
C PHE A 67 1.22 17.08 6.27
N SER A 68 1.64 15.89 5.82
CA SER A 68 2.13 15.66 4.45
C SER A 68 1.10 16.06 3.40
N ARG A 69 -0.19 15.73 3.61
CA ARG A 69 -1.27 16.10 2.69
C ARG A 69 -1.53 17.62 2.70
N PHE A 70 -1.53 18.26 3.86
CA PHE A 70 -1.62 19.72 3.94
C PHE A 70 -0.47 20.41 3.22
N LEU A 71 0.76 19.97 3.43
CA LEU A 71 1.95 20.54 2.79
C LEU A 71 1.89 20.36 1.27
N THR A 72 1.58 19.15 0.81
CA THR A 72 1.42 18.84 -0.62
C THR A 72 0.39 19.77 -1.27
N ASN A 73 -0.81 19.86 -0.68
CA ASN A 73 -1.90 20.66 -1.24
C ASN A 73 -1.59 22.16 -1.23
N ARG A 74 -0.94 22.67 -0.18
CA ARG A 74 -0.54 24.08 -0.13
C ARG A 74 0.50 24.43 -1.16
N LEU A 75 1.52 23.58 -1.34
CA LEU A 75 2.53 23.78 -2.38
C LEU A 75 1.90 23.80 -3.78
N LEU A 76 0.97 22.87 -4.07
CA LEU A 76 0.30 22.79 -5.38
C LEU A 76 -0.67 23.94 -5.66
N THR A 77 -1.27 24.53 -4.62
CA THR A 77 -2.28 25.60 -4.77
C THR A 77 -1.71 26.99 -4.55
N ASN A 78 -0.45 27.12 -4.17
CA ASN A 78 0.22 28.40 -4.02
C ASN A 78 0.49 28.99 -5.41
N THR A 79 -0.11 30.14 -5.70
CA THR A 79 0.03 30.86 -6.96
C THR A 79 0.94 32.07 -6.79
N ASP A 80 1.66 32.40 -7.86
CA ASP A 80 2.40 33.66 -7.93
C ASP A 80 1.42 34.80 -8.21
N ASP A 81 1.42 35.83 -7.36
CA ASP A 81 0.47 36.95 -7.40
C ASP A 81 0.49 37.69 -8.74
N GLU A 82 1.64 37.71 -9.43
CA GLU A 82 1.79 38.43 -10.70
C GLU A 82 1.34 37.62 -11.94
N SER A 83 1.39 36.28 -11.89
CA SER A 83 1.22 35.46 -13.10
C SER A 83 0.02 34.49 -13.06
N VAL A 84 -0.68 34.38 -11.92
CA VAL A 84 -1.80 33.43 -11.69
C VAL A 84 -1.40 31.97 -11.96
N ARG A 85 -0.11 31.70 -12.17
CA ARG A 85 0.45 30.35 -12.35
C ARG A 85 0.85 29.81 -11.00
N THR A 86 0.73 28.50 -10.84
CA THR A 86 1.24 27.82 -9.66
C THR A 86 2.75 28.02 -9.57
N VAL A 87 3.23 28.27 -8.35
CA VAL A 87 4.66 28.49 -8.07
C VAL A 87 5.49 27.25 -8.44
N VAL A 88 4.89 26.07 -8.25
CA VAL A 88 5.50 24.78 -8.56
C VAL A 88 4.68 24.04 -9.61
N ALA A 89 5.37 23.29 -10.47
CA ALA A 89 4.74 22.48 -11.52
C ALA A 89 4.16 21.16 -10.99
N GLY A 90 4.53 20.77 -9.78
CA GLY A 90 4.14 19.53 -9.11
C GLY A 90 4.94 19.35 -7.82
N VAL A 91 4.58 18.34 -7.04
CA VAL A 91 5.24 18.00 -5.77
C VAL A 91 5.67 16.54 -5.84
N ALA A 92 6.92 16.26 -5.47
CA ALA A 92 7.41 14.90 -5.33
C ALA A 92 7.11 14.41 -3.91
N VAL A 93 6.44 13.27 -3.79
CA VAL A 93 6.20 12.59 -2.52
C VAL A 93 6.95 11.27 -2.53
N LEU A 94 7.92 11.14 -1.62
CA LEU A 94 8.63 9.91 -1.32
C LEU A 94 7.96 9.27 -0.09
N ASP A 95 7.20 8.21 -0.32
CA ASP A 95 6.48 7.49 0.74
C ASP A 95 7.24 6.22 1.14
N LEU A 96 7.76 6.25 2.36
CA LEU A 96 8.54 5.16 2.97
C LEU A 96 7.73 4.38 4.03
N ASP A 97 6.41 4.56 4.12
CA ASP A 97 5.56 3.77 5.01
C ASP A 97 4.85 2.63 4.24
N PRO A 98 5.38 1.39 4.26
CA PRO A 98 4.72 0.25 3.60
C PRO A 98 3.44 -0.19 4.32
N GLY A 99 3.22 0.23 5.57
CA GLY A 99 2.06 -0.16 6.36
C GLY A 99 0.82 0.67 6.03
N GLN A 100 0.98 1.94 5.69
CA GLN A 100 -0.13 2.83 5.32
C GLN A 100 0.30 3.78 4.19
N PRO A 101 0.62 3.24 3.00
CA PRO A 101 1.05 4.07 1.87
C PRO A 101 -0.09 4.97 1.40
N GLU A 102 0.24 6.14 0.86
CA GLU A 102 -0.74 7.12 0.36
C GLU A 102 -1.16 6.83 -1.09
N TYR A 103 -0.19 6.60 -1.98
CA TYR A 103 -0.40 6.55 -3.45
C TYR A 103 -0.12 5.17 -4.06
N GLY A 104 -0.11 4.11 -3.24
CA GLY A 104 0.18 2.76 -3.68
C GLY A 104 -0.50 1.72 -2.79
N PRO A 105 -0.44 0.43 -3.16
CA PRO A 105 -1.02 -0.63 -2.33
C PRO A 105 -0.12 -0.95 -1.12
N PRO A 106 -0.68 -1.52 -0.04
CA PRO A 106 0.08 -1.91 1.15
C PRO A 106 1.28 -2.82 0.82
N GLY A 107 2.36 -2.69 1.60
CA GLY A 107 3.62 -3.41 1.41
C GLY A 107 4.59 -2.77 0.41
N THR A 108 4.26 -1.58 -0.10
CA THR A 108 5.09 -0.85 -1.08
C THR A 108 5.61 0.48 -0.54
N VAL A 109 6.78 0.87 -1.02
CA VAL A 109 7.37 2.21 -0.86
C VAL A 109 7.55 2.82 -2.24
N SER A 110 7.31 4.12 -2.37
CA SER A 110 7.17 4.72 -3.71
C SER A 110 7.57 6.18 -3.79
N LEU A 111 7.92 6.60 -5.00
CA LEU A 111 8.09 8.00 -5.37
C LEU A 111 6.96 8.38 -6.33
N ALA A 112 6.12 9.33 -5.92
CA ALA A 112 5.00 9.84 -6.69
C ALA A 112 5.20 11.31 -7.07
N HIS A 113 4.89 11.65 -8.32
CA HIS A 113 4.78 13.03 -8.77
C HIS A 113 3.31 13.45 -8.73
N ILE A 114 2.97 14.36 -7.83
CA ILE A 114 1.61 14.84 -7.59
C ILE A 114 1.38 16.13 -8.39
N SER A 115 0.31 16.15 -9.18
CA SER A 115 -0.06 17.30 -10.03
C SER A 115 -1.35 17.99 -9.58
N HIS A 116 -2.18 17.32 -8.78
CA HIS A 116 -3.46 17.85 -8.29
C HIS A 116 -3.58 17.72 -6.76
N PRO A 117 -4.36 18.61 -6.10
CA PRO A 117 -4.61 18.50 -4.67
C PRO A 117 -5.20 17.14 -4.30
N ASN A 118 -4.56 16.47 -3.33
CA ASN A 118 -5.06 15.23 -2.78
C ASN A 118 -6.12 15.53 -1.71
N LEU A 119 -7.37 15.29 -2.06
CA LEU A 119 -8.55 15.48 -1.20
C LEU A 119 -9.22 14.15 -0.82
N GLY A 120 -8.58 13.03 -1.16
CA GLY A 120 -9.07 11.69 -0.89
C GLY A 120 -8.44 11.07 0.35
N VAL A 121 -8.99 9.94 0.76
CA VAL A 121 -8.33 9.01 1.69
C VAL A 121 -7.56 7.96 0.89
N PRO A 122 -6.52 7.29 1.44
CA PRO A 122 -5.61 6.44 0.64
C PRO A 122 -6.31 5.38 -0.22
N PHE A 123 -7.37 4.75 0.30
CA PHE A 123 -8.14 3.75 -0.44
C PHE A 123 -8.98 4.32 -1.59
N THR A 124 -8.99 5.64 -1.84
CA THR A 124 -9.65 6.25 -3.01
C THR A 124 -8.70 6.46 -4.19
N HIS A 125 -7.41 6.20 -4.00
CA HIS A 125 -6.38 6.32 -5.02
C HIS A 125 -5.19 5.37 -4.73
N PRO A 126 -5.43 4.05 -4.59
CA PRO A 126 -4.34 3.11 -4.31
C PRO A 126 -3.58 2.66 -5.57
N SER A 127 -4.01 3.12 -6.76
CA SER A 127 -3.38 2.78 -8.04
C SER A 127 -2.01 3.43 -8.18
N LEU A 128 -1.10 2.77 -8.90
CA LEU A 128 0.21 3.37 -9.23
C LEU A 128 0.11 4.41 -10.37
N ASP A 129 -1.00 4.41 -11.09
CA ASP A 129 -1.26 5.30 -12.21
C ASP A 129 -2.63 5.96 -12.04
N ASP A 130 -2.66 7.29 -11.96
CA ASP A 130 -3.87 8.12 -11.85
C ASP A 130 -3.70 9.40 -12.71
N GLU A 131 -4.75 10.20 -12.82
CA GLU A 131 -4.72 11.51 -13.46
C GLU A 131 -4.08 12.58 -12.55
N ALA A 132 -4.38 12.50 -11.25
CA ALA A 132 -3.95 13.46 -10.22
C ALA A 132 -2.48 13.29 -9.81
N TYR A 133 -1.89 12.11 -10.04
CA TYR A 133 -0.51 11.80 -9.73
C TYR A 133 0.01 10.64 -10.58
N LYS A 134 1.33 10.50 -10.64
CA LYS A 134 2.00 9.35 -11.26
C LYS A 134 3.03 8.79 -10.31
N VAL A 135 2.93 7.50 -9.97
CA VAL A 135 4.02 6.80 -9.28
C VAL A 135 5.13 6.52 -10.29
N VAL A 136 6.24 7.24 -10.16
CA VAL A 136 7.34 7.16 -11.12
C VAL A 136 8.27 5.98 -10.84
N ARG A 137 8.35 5.56 -9.58
CA ARG A 137 9.11 4.40 -9.14
C ARG A 137 8.51 3.83 -7.86
N CYS A 138 8.49 2.50 -7.74
CA CYS A 138 7.86 1.77 -6.66
C CYS A 138 8.65 0.50 -6.36
N HIS A 139 8.77 0.15 -5.08
CA HIS A 139 9.39 -1.09 -4.61
C HIS A 139 8.49 -1.76 -3.59
N SER A 140 8.31 -3.07 -3.73
CA SER A 140 7.62 -3.90 -2.75
C SER A 140 8.64 -4.47 -1.77
N LEU A 141 8.38 -4.29 -0.48
CA LEU A 141 9.08 -5.00 0.58
C LEU A 141 8.46 -6.38 0.82
N ALA A 142 7.35 -6.69 0.13
CA ALA A 142 6.53 -7.88 0.31
C ALA A 142 6.14 -8.15 1.77
N SER A 143 6.13 -7.12 2.61
CA SER A 143 5.84 -7.17 4.04
C SER A 143 5.38 -5.79 4.50
N VAL A 144 4.49 -5.78 5.49
CA VAL A 144 4.10 -4.56 6.23
C VAL A 144 4.88 -4.41 7.54
N ASN A 145 5.69 -5.42 7.89
CA ASN A 145 6.56 -5.41 9.04
C ASN A 145 8.00 -5.06 8.62
N LEU A 146 8.47 -3.91 9.12
CA LEU A 146 9.78 -3.36 8.79
C LEU A 146 10.94 -4.05 9.51
N ALA A 147 10.68 -4.77 10.60
CA ALA A 147 11.75 -5.27 11.46
C ALA A 147 12.67 -6.30 10.76
N SER A 148 12.13 -7.11 9.84
CA SER A 148 12.89 -8.09 9.06
C SER A 148 13.40 -7.55 7.73
N THR A 149 13.04 -6.33 7.34
CA THR A 149 13.31 -5.77 6.00
C THR A 149 14.03 -4.42 6.03
N THR A 150 14.60 -4.02 7.17
CA THR A 150 15.22 -2.69 7.37
C THR A 150 16.29 -2.35 6.34
N GLU A 151 17.18 -3.30 6.01
CA GLU A 151 18.26 -3.08 5.03
C GLU A 151 17.69 -2.84 3.63
N LEU A 152 16.82 -3.74 3.15
CA LEU A 152 16.12 -3.59 1.87
C LEU A 152 15.31 -2.29 1.83
N HIS A 153 14.66 -1.93 2.93
CA HIS A 153 13.89 -0.70 3.03
C HIS A 153 14.77 0.54 2.85
N LEU A 154 15.94 0.57 3.49
CA LEU A 154 16.89 1.66 3.33
C LEU A 154 17.41 1.75 1.89
N GLU A 155 17.75 0.64 1.27
CA GLU A 155 18.21 0.61 -0.12
C GLU A 155 17.12 1.08 -1.09
N CYS A 156 15.88 0.64 -0.89
CA CYS A 156 14.72 1.14 -1.64
C CYS A 156 14.57 2.65 -1.46
N ALA A 157 14.70 3.17 -0.23
CA ALA A 157 14.59 4.60 0.04
C ALA A 157 15.68 5.42 -0.69
N LEU A 158 16.92 4.92 -0.72
CA LEU A 158 18.03 5.57 -1.41
C LEU A 158 17.88 5.54 -2.92
N ASP A 159 17.48 4.40 -3.48
CA ASP A 159 17.22 4.29 -4.92
C ASP A 159 16.05 5.20 -5.36
N LEU A 160 14.98 5.27 -4.58
CA LEU A 160 13.87 6.20 -4.83
C LEU A 160 14.34 7.66 -4.76
N TYR A 161 15.19 8.01 -3.79
CA TYR A 161 15.75 9.35 -3.68
C TYR A 161 16.67 9.70 -4.85
N ASP A 162 17.54 8.77 -5.28
CA ASP A 162 18.38 8.95 -6.45
C ASP A 162 17.53 9.16 -7.70
N TYR A 163 16.45 8.37 -7.87
CA TYR A 163 15.51 8.57 -8.96
C TYR A 163 14.84 9.95 -8.93
N TYR A 164 14.45 10.45 -7.75
CA TYR A 164 13.96 11.82 -7.57
C TYR A 164 15.00 12.85 -8.04
N ARG A 165 16.27 12.71 -7.65
CA ARG A 165 17.34 13.63 -8.06
C ARG A 165 17.55 13.68 -9.57
N HIS A 166 17.30 12.59 -10.27
CA HIS A 166 17.44 12.51 -11.71
C HIS A 166 16.20 13.00 -12.48
N THR A 167 14.99 12.78 -11.95
CA THR A 167 13.75 12.99 -12.70
C THR A 167 12.88 14.15 -12.21
N LEU A 168 12.88 14.44 -10.91
CA LEU A 168 11.95 15.36 -10.25
C LEU A 168 12.65 16.43 -9.40
N ARG A 169 13.96 16.65 -9.55
CA ARG A 169 14.78 17.58 -8.74
C ARG A 169 14.28 19.02 -8.66
N ASN A 170 13.44 19.45 -9.61
CA ASN A 170 12.87 20.80 -9.65
C ASN A 170 11.55 20.91 -8.89
N CYS A 171 11.00 19.80 -8.41
CA CYS A 171 9.78 19.76 -7.59
C CYS A 171 10.18 19.78 -6.11
N PRO A 172 9.41 20.44 -5.22
CA PRO A 172 9.55 20.22 -3.79
C PRO A 172 9.44 18.74 -3.42
N LEU A 173 10.25 18.29 -2.46
CA LEU A 173 10.23 16.92 -1.97
C LEU A 173 9.58 16.83 -0.58
N ILE A 174 8.64 15.92 -0.44
CA ILE A 174 8.04 15.53 0.84
C ILE A 174 8.38 14.07 1.07
N ILE A 175 9.00 13.76 2.21
CA ILE A 175 9.40 12.41 2.59
C ILE A 175 8.54 11.97 3.77
N ASN A 176 7.61 11.05 3.54
CA ASN A 176 6.81 10.44 4.59
C ASN A 176 7.51 9.19 5.13
N THR A 177 7.65 9.08 6.46
CA THR A 177 8.32 7.93 7.10
C THR A 177 7.35 7.09 7.93
N PRO A 178 7.67 5.81 8.20
CA PRO A 178 6.83 4.98 9.04
C PRO A 178 6.82 5.48 10.48
N GLY A 179 5.79 5.09 11.24
CA GLY A 179 5.67 5.46 12.66
C GLY A 179 6.59 4.70 13.63
N TRP A 180 7.70 4.16 13.16
CA TRP A 180 8.65 3.36 13.95
C TRP A 180 9.85 4.23 14.34
N ILE A 181 9.87 4.69 15.59
CA ILE A 181 10.77 5.74 16.07
C ILE A 181 11.82 5.28 17.10
N LEU A 182 11.87 3.97 17.39
CA LEU A 182 12.75 3.37 18.41
C LEU A 182 13.59 2.24 17.82
N SER A 183 14.75 1.98 18.42
CA SER A 183 15.67 0.88 18.06
C SER A 183 16.01 0.89 16.57
N LEU A 184 15.90 -0.24 15.86
CA LEU A 184 16.12 -0.35 14.41
C LEU A 184 15.32 0.67 13.58
N GLY A 185 14.16 1.13 14.05
CA GLY A 185 13.40 2.18 13.39
C GLY A 185 14.07 3.56 13.49
N LEU A 186 14.70 3.84 14.64
CA LEU A 186 15.51 5.05 14.82
C LEU A 186 16.78 4.98 13.97
N GLU A 187 17.46 3.84 13.94
CA GLU A 187 18.64 3.61 13.08
C GLU A 187 18.31 3.89 11.61
N PHE A 188 17.20 3.34 11.11
CA PHE A 188 16.69 3.61 9.76
C PHE A 188 16.44 5.12 9.53
N LEU A 189 15.78 5.81 10.45
CA LEU A 189 15.51 7.25 10.32
C LEU A 189 16.80 8.08 10.29
N VAL A 190 17.76 7.76 11.17
CA VAL A 190 19.08 8.39 11.23
C VAL A 190 19.83 8.19 9.92
N ASP A 191 19.82 6.97 9.38
CA ASP A 191 20.44 6.65 8.09
C ASP A 191 19.81 7.42 6.92
N VAL A 192 18.48 7.48 6.86
CA VAL A 192 17.76 8.23 5.82
C VAL A 192 18.10 9.71 5.93
N VAL A 193 18.02 10.32 7.12
CA VAL A 193 18.35 11.75 7.30
C VAL A 193 19.80 12.04 6.92
N THR A 194 20.74 11.18 7.33
CA THR A 194 22.18 11.34 7.05
C THR A 194 22.50 11.26 5.57
N LYS A 195 21.89 10.30 4.85
CA LYS A 195 22.17 10.05 3.42
C LYS A 195 21.39 11.00 2.50
N VAL A 196 20.11 11.26 2.81
CA VAL A 196 19.23 12.12 2.00
C VAL A 196 19.51 13.61 2.23
N ARG A 197 19.85 14.00 3.47
CA ARG A 197 20.07 15.38 3.91
C ARG A 197 18.93 16.34 3.56
N PRO A 198 17.70 16.09 4.05
CA PRO A 198 16.58 17.01 3.83
C PRO A 198 16.87 18.42 4.37
N VAL A 199 16.14 19.40 3.85
CA VAL A 199 16.23 20.81 4.27
C VAL A 199 15.56 20.98 5.63
N ASP A 200 14.38 20.38 5.78
CA ASP A 200 13.61 20.37 7.03
C ASP A 200 13.43 18.93 7.53
N VAL A 201 13.67 18.72 8.82
CA VAL A 201 13.28 17.49 9.52
C VAL A 201 12.19 17.87 10.51
N ILE A 202 10.99 17.34 10.31
CA ILE A 202 9.80 17.68 11.08
C ILE A 202 9.40 16.46 11.89
N TYR A 203 9.56 16.55 13.21
CA TYR A 203 9.17 15.50 14.13
C TYR A 203 7.83 15.85 14.78
N MET A 204 6.82 15.03 14.50
CA MET A 204 5.41 15.25 14.84
C MET A 204 5.08 14.88 16.30
N SER A 205 5.92 15.27 17.26
CA SER A 205 5.63 15.13 18.68
C SER A 205 6.53 16.06 19.48
N GLU A 206 5.96 16.89 20.38
CA GLU A 206 6.74 17.70 21.32
C GLU A 206 7.22 16.85 22.51
N ASP A 207 6.43 15.87 22.92
CA ASP A 207 6.71 14.97 24.04
C ASP A 207 7.27 13.60 23.59
N GLY A 208 8.08 13.59 22.51
CA GLY A 208 8.71 12.37 22.02
C GLY A 208 9.76 11.81 22.98
N PRO A 209 10.17 10.54 22.82
CA PRO A 209 11.32 9.99 23.57
C PRO A 209 12.58 10.83 23.32
N ALA A 210 13.27 11.21 24.40
CA ALA A 210 14.47 12.06 24.33
C ALA A 210 15.55 11.44 23.42
N GLU A 211 15.78 10.12 23.54
CA GLU A 211 16.70 9.36 22.69
C GLU A 211 16.46 9.57 21.18
N THR A 212 15.19 9.54 20.75
CA THR A 212 14.81 9.77 19.35
C THR A 212 15.11 11.21 18.93
N VAL A 213 14.77 12.18 19.77
CA VAL A 213 14.91 13.61 19.46
C VAL A 213 16.39 14.00 19.42
N ASP A 214 17.19 13.50 20.36
CA ASP A 214 18.62 13.77 20.45
C ASP A 214 19.35 13.17 19.25
N ALA A 215 19.11 11.90 18.93
CA ALA A 215 19.72 11.24 17.77
C ALA A 215 19.37 11.93 16.44
N LEU A 216 18.11 12.36 16.26
CA LEU A 216 17.71 13.15 15.09
C LEU A 216 18.33 14.56 15.09
N GLY A 217 18.47 15.18 16.25
CA GLY A 217 19.06 16.51 16.41
C GLY A 217 20.55 16.53 16.06
N GLU A 218 21.28 15.45 16.36
CA GLU A 218 22.68 15.27 15.99
C GLU A 218 22.87 15.24 14.47
N VAL A 219 22.04 14.47 13.74
CA VAL A 219 22.16 14.34 12.28
C VAL A 219 21.48 15.47 11.50
N ALA A 220 20.47 16.12 12.08
CA ALA A 220 19.71 17.22 11.48
C ALA A 220 20.05 18.56 12.13
N THR A 221 21.35 18.83 12.37
CA THR A 221 21.80 20.02 13.12
C THR A 221 21.20 21.31 12.57
N GLY A 222 20.43 22.01 13.41
CA GLY A 222 19.77 23.30 13.08
C GLY A 222 18.55 23.19 12.15
N LYS A 223 18.11 21.98 11.80
CA LYS A 223 17.01 21.71 10.84
C LYS A 223 15.83 20.95 11.45
N LEU A 224 16.00 20.39 12.65
CA LEU A 224 14.95 19.66 13.37
C LEU A 224 13.92 20.64 13.95
N THR A 225 12.65 20.45 13.60
CA THR A 225 11.51 21.18 14.16
C THR A 225 10.55 20.19 14.83
N LEU A 226 10.21 20.43 16.10
CA LEU A 226 9.18 19.67 16.81
C LEU A 226 7.82 20.33 16.60
N LEU A 227 6.80 19.54 16.28
CA LEU A 227 5.41 20.01 16.13
C LEU A 227 4.46 19.22 17.05
N PRO A 228 3.35 19.82 17.51
CA PRO A 228 2.37 19.13 18.34
C PRO A 228 1.76 17.96 17.57
N SER A 229 1.55 16.84 18.26
CA SER A 229 0.85 15.69 17.69
C SER A 229 -0.66 15.89 17.71
N GLN A 230 -1.36 15.25 16.76
CA GLN A 230 -2.83 15.19 16.76
C GLN A 230 -3.29 13.73 16.69
N PRO A 231 -3.27 13.01 17.83
CA PRO A 231 -3.84 11.68 17.88
C PRO A 231 -5.34 11.74 17.63
N CYS A 232 -5.84 10.81 16.81
CA CYS A 232 -7.28 10.65 16.62
C CYS A 232 -7.90 10.04 17.88
N GLU A 233 -8.80 10.78 18.53
CA GLU A 233 -9.48 10.40 19.78
C GLU A 233 -10.49 9.26 19.58
N SER A 234 -11.00 9.06 18.37
CA SER A 234 -12.00 8.04 18.03
C SER A 234 -11.57 7.21 16.83
N ARG A 235 -10.90 6.08 17.09
CA ARG A 235 -10.54 5.14 16.02
C ARG A 235 -11.73 4.26 15.67
N SER A 236 -12.42 4.60 14.59
CA SER A 236 -13.44 3.73 13.99
C SER A 236 -12.83 2.50 13.32
N ARG A 237 -11.56 2.57 12.90
CA ARG A 237 -10.86 1.49 12.18
C ARG A 237 -9.43 1.32 12.64
N THR A 238 -8.96 0.07 12.62
CA THR A 238 -7.57 -0.28 12.90
C THR A 238 -6.68 -0.06 11.66
N ALA A 239 -5.36 -0.08 11.85
CA ALA A 239 -4.42 -0.02 10.74
C ALA A 239 -4.56 -1.22 9.78
N ALA A 240 -4.86 -2.41 10.31
CA ALA A 240 -5.10 -3.61 9.50
C ALA A 240 -6.33 -3.46 8.61
N GLN A 241 -7.47 -3.02 9.19
CA GLN A 241 -8.69 -2.75 8.42
C GLN A 241 -8.48 -1.68 7.34
N SER A 242 -7.63 -0.68 7.62
CA SER A 242 -7.29 0.35 6.63
C SER A 242 -6.49 -0.22 5.45
N ARG A 243 -5.55 -1.13 5.71
CA ARG A 243 -4.83 -1.86 4.67
C ARG A 243 -5.74 -2.77 3.87
N GLU A 244 -6.65 -3.49 4.51
CA GLU A 244 -7.64 -4.34 3.83
C GLU A 244 -8.51 -3.53 2.86
N MET A 245 -9.07 -2.40 3.32
CA MET A 245 -9.85 -1.50 2.44
C MET A 245 -9.03 -0.99 1.26
N GLN A 246 -7.76 -0.65 1.50
CA GLN A 246 -6.86 -0.16 0.45
C GLN A 246 -6.49 -1.25 -0.56
N ALA A 247 -6.20 -2.47 -0.08
CA ALA A 247 -5.93 -3.63 -0.93
C ALA A 247 -7.16 -4.01 -1.77
N MET A 248 -8.34 -4.06 -1.14
CA MET A 248 -9.62 -4.30 -1.83
C MET A 248 -9.84 -3.25 -2.92
N SER A 249 -9.73 -1.96 -2.58
CA SER A 249 -9.87 -0.87 -3.55
C SER A 249 -8.86 -0.96 -4.69
N TYR A 250 -7.61 -1.36 -4.40
CA TYR A 250 -6.58 -1.57 -5.42
C TYR A 250 -7.00 -2.64 -6.43
N PHE A 251 -7.38 -3.84 -5.96
CA PHE A 251 -7.74 -4.95 -6.87
C PHE A 251 -9.02 -4.69 -7.67
N HIS A 252 -9.92 -3.84 -7.17
CA HIS A 252 -11.13 -3.40 -7.88
C HIS A 252 -10.94 -2.17 -8.74
N SER A 253 -9.75 -1.57 -8.72
CA SER A 253 -9.48 -0.38 -9.50
C SER A 253 -9.40 -0.70 -11.00
N VAL A 254 -10.02 0.14 -11.81
CA VAL A 254 -10.10 0.01 -13.27
C VAL A 254 -9.63 1.32 -13.90
N VAL A 255 -8.68 1.22 -14.83
CA VAL A 255 -8.27 2.36 -15.65
C VAL A 255 -9.35 2.63 -16.70
N SER A 256 -9.94 3.83 -16.69
CA SER A 256 -11.00 4.19 -17.63
C SER A 256 -10.52 4.16 -19.08
N THR A 257 -11.24 3.42 -19.92
CA THR A 257 -10.94 3.27 -21.36
C THR A 257 -11.38 4.47 -22.21
N ARG A 258 -12.09 5.44 -21.62
CA ARG A 258 -12.70 6.59 -22.32
C ARG A 258 -11.82 7.85 -22.36
N GLY A 259 -10.49 7.70 -22.29
CA GLY A 259 -9.52 8.78 -22.46
C GLY A 259 -9.29 9.70 -21.24
N SER A 260 -10.10 9.61 -20.18
CA SER A 260 -9.75 10.16 -18.86
C SER A 260 -8.94 9.13 -18.08
N LYS A 261 -7.86 9.56 -17.43
CA LYS A 261 -7.03 8.70 -16.56
C LYS A 261 -7.58 8.56 -15.15
N ARG A 262 -8.78 9.11 -14.88
CA ARG A 262 -9.45 8.97 -13.59
C ARG A 262 -9.69 7.49 -13.29
N LEU A 263 -9.30 7.10 -12.08
CA LEU A 263 -9.56 5.77 -11.55
C LEU A 263 -11.07 5.50 -11.43
N GLY A 264 -11.52 4.37 -11.96
CA GLY A 264 -12.84 3.81 -11.70
C GLY A 264 -12.75 2.57 -10.80
N TRP A 265 -13.89 2.06 -10.36
CA TRP A 265 -13.98 0.81 -9.61
C TRP A 265 -14.99 -0.14 -10.24
N SER A 266 -14.62 -1.42 -10.32
CA SER A 266 -15.55 -2.50 -10.64
C SER A 266 -16.30 -2.90 -9.36
N PRO A 267 -17.63 -3.03 -9.40
CA PRO A 267 -18.40 -3.53 -8.25
C PRO A 267 -18.47 -5.08 -8.20
N GLN A 268 -18.05 -5.77 -9.27
CA GLN A 268 -18.17 -7.23 -9.37
C GLN A 268 -17.19 -7.94 -8.45
N ALA A 269 -17.62 -9.01 -7.79
CA ALA A 269 -16.73 -9.83 -7.00
C ALA A 269 -15.51 -10.30 -7.80
N LEU A 270 -14.35 -10.35 -7.14
CA LEU A 270 -13.12 -10.78 -7.80
C LEU A 270 -13.21 -12.19 -8.35
N SER A 271 -14.09 -13.07 -7.85
CA SER A 271 -14.34 -14.41 -8.41
C SER A 271 -14.91 -14.38 -9.83
N SER A 272 -15.77 -13.41 -10.13
CA SER A 272 -16.47 -13.24 -11.41
C SER A 272 -15.59 -12.61 -12.50
N VAL A 273 -14.50 -11.94 -12.11
CA VAL A 273 -13.52 -11.35 -13.03
C VAL A 273 -12.79 -12.45 -13.80
N ARG A 274 -12.44 -12.21 -15.07
CA ARG A 274 -11.62 -13.18 -15.84
C ARG A 274 -10.15 -13.06 -15.43
N PRO A 275 -9.48 -14.15 -14.98
CA PRO A 275 -8.08 -14.10 -14.62
C PRO A 275 -7.17 -14.08 -15.86
N LEU A 276 -5.97 -13.53 -15.69
CA LEU A 276 -4.87 -13.74 -16.62
C LEU A 276 -4.33 -15.15 -16.45
N ILE A 277 -4.29 -15.90 -17.55
CA ILE A 277 -3.73 -17.24 -17.59
C ILE A 277 -2.25 -17.14 -17.96
N VAL A 278 -1.39 -17.47 -16.99
CA VAL A 278 0.06 -17.28 -17.13
C VAL A 278 0.75 -18.64 -17.11
N PRO A 279 1.30 -19.12 -18.23
CA PRO A 279 2.05 -20.37 -18.25
C PRO A 279 3.33 -20.26 -17.44
N PHE A 280 3.58 -21.22 -16.56
CA PHE A 280 4.79 -21.26 -15.74
C PHE A 280 5.80 -22.33 -16.18
N TRP A 281 5.44 -23.14 -17.18
CA TRP A 281 6.30 -24.17 -17.76
C TRP A 281 6.58 -23.94 -19.25
N GLY A 282 7.68 -24.51 -19.75
CA GLY A 282 8.03 -24.54 -21.17
C GLY A 282 8.87 -23.35 -21.65
N ARG A 283 8.91 -23.11 -22.97
CA ARG A 283 9.68 -22.00 -23.58
C ARG A 283 8.97 -20.66 -23.51
N GLN A 284 7.64 -20.66 -23.37
CA GLN A 284 6.79 -19.46 -23.37
C GLN A 284 6.33 -19.13 -21.94
N ARG A 285 7.24 -19.17 -20.97
CA ARG A 285 6.91 -18.86 -19.57
C ARG A 285 6.55 -17.38 -19.43
N GLY A 286 5.55 -17.10 -18.60
CA GLY A 286 5.10 -15.74 -18.36
C GLY A 286 5.90 -14.97 -17.31
N PHE A 287 6.74 -15.65 -16.53
CA PHE A 287 7.59 -15.05 -15.51
C PHE A 287 8.83 -15.93 -15.31
N VAL A 288 9.87 -15.36 -14.71
CA VAL A 288 11.17 -16.01 -14.49
C VAL A 288 11.06 -17.09 -13.41
N GLY A 289 10.46 -16.72 -12.28
CA GLY A 289 10.21 -17.62 -11.16
C GLY A 289 9.56 -16.89 -9.98
N VAL A 290 9.18 -17.67 -8.97
CA VAL A 290 8.72 -17.17 -7.67
C VAL A 290 9.93 -16.99 -6.76
N LEU A 291 10.09 -15.79 -6.21
CA LEU A 291 11.12 -15.47 -5.21
C LEU A 291 10.46 -15.25 -3.85
N ARG A 292 11.06 -15.81 -2.80
CA ARG A 292 10.52 -15.74 -1.43
C ARG A 292 11.37 -14.81 -0.57
N TYR A 293 10.70 -13.93 0.18
CA TYR A 293 11.30 -13.11 1.24
C TYR A 293 10.88 -13.66 2.61
N ASP A 294 11.65 -13.30 3.64
CA ASP A 294 11.54 -13.64 5.06
C ASP A 294 11.75 -15.12 5.44
N TYR A 295 11.27 -16.07 4.63
CA TYR A 295 11.39 -17.49 4.95
C TYR A 295 11.36 -18.37 3.71
N GLN A 296 12.15 -19.44 3.76
CA GLN A 296 12.21 -20.45 2.71
C GLN A 296 11.25 -21.60 3.04
N LEU A 297 10.59 -22.13 2.01
CA LEU A 297 9.70 -23.28 2.12
C LEU A 297 10.30 -24.48 1.35
N PRO A 298 10.01 -25.70 1.81
CA PRO A 298 10.14 -26.89 0.98
C PRO A 298 9.44 -26.69 -0.37
N LEU A 299 10.06 -27.18 -1.45
CA LEU A 299 9.61 -26.92 -2.82
C LEU A 299 8.20 -27.46 -3.10
N ASP A 300 7.83 -28.56 -2.47
CA ASP A 300 6.51 -29.20 -2.51
C ASP A 300 5.38 -28.33 -1.93
N LEU A 301 5.70 -27.40 -1.02
CA LEU A 301 4.69 -26.53 -0.39
C LEU A 301 4.54 -25.18 -1.11
N VAL A 302 5.38 -24.88 -2.10
CA VAL A 302 5.38 -23.54 -2.73
C VAL A 302 4.08 -23.29 -3.50
N ALA A 303 3.59 -24.29 -4.23
CA ALA A 303 2.35 -24.17 -5.00
C ALA A 303 1.14 -23.89 -4.09
N GLU A 304 1.03 -24.60 -2.97
CA GLU A 304 -0.03 -24.37 -1.98
C GLU A 304 0.14 -23.02 -1.27
N ALA A 305 1.38 -22.64 -0.94
CA ALA A 305 1.65 -21.40 -0.21
C ALA A 305 1.34 -20.13 -1.01
N ILE A 306 1.49 -20.15 -2.33
CA ILE A 306 1.12 -18.99 -3.17
C ILE A 306 -0.37 -18.95 -3.52
N ASN A 307 -1.07 -20.08 -3.41
CA ASN A 307 -2.47 -20.18 -3.82
C ASN A 307 -3.35 -19.36 -2.87
N GLY A 308 -4.14 -18.43 -3.43
CA GLY A 308 -4.95 -17.48 -2.67
C GLY A 308 -4.20 -16.25 -2.16
N MET A 309 -2.87 -16.16 -2.34
CA MET A 309 -2.07 -15.08 -1.77
C MET A 309 -1.82 -13.91 -2.74
N VAL A 310 -1.51 -12.74 -2.17
CA VAL A 310 -1.05 -11.57 -2.91
C VAL A 310 0.48 -11.62 -3.06
N LEU A 311 0.95 -11.52 -4.29
CA LEU A 311 2.36 -11.46 -4.65
C LEU A 311 2.67 -10.12 -5.33
N ALA A 312 3.90 -9.64 -5.17
CA ALA A 312 4.38 -8.47 -5.89
C ALA A 312 4.95 -8.87 -7.26
N MET A 313 4.54 -8.15 -8.31
CA MET A 313 5.12 -8.29 -9.63
C MET A 313 6.31 -7.32 -9.75
N VAL A 314 7.50 -7.89 -9.83
CA VAL A 314 8.76 -7.13 -9.89
C VAL A 314 9.40 -7.32 -11.26
N GLU A 315 9.61 -6.22 -11.96
CA GLU A 315 10.42 -6.15 -13.17
C GLU A 315 11.90 -6.15 -12.77
N VAL A 316 12.72 -7.00 -13.42
CA VAL A 316 14.15 -7.14 -13.15
C VAL A 316 14.98 -6.96 -14.43
N ASP A 317 16.02 -6.14 -14.31
CA ASP A 317 16.95 -5.79 -15.41
C ASP A 317 18.11 -6.81 -15.45
N GLY A 318 17.78 -8.07 -15.69
CA GLY A 318 18.75 -9.16 -15.82
C GLY A 318 19.32 -9.68 -14.49
N ARG A 319 20.50 -10.31 -14.53
CA ARG A 319 21.09 -11.00 -13.36
C ARG A 319 21.54 -10.06 -12.24
N GLN A 320 21.83 -8.79 -12.55
CA GLN A 320 22.30 -7.80 -11.56
C GLN A 320 21.26 -7.51 -10.47
N ALA A 321 19.98 -7.77 -10.74
CA ALA A 321 18.91 -7.65 -9.75
C ALA A 321 18.97 -8.73 -8.65
N PHE A 322 19.59 -9.87 -8.93
CA PHE A 322 19.68 -10.99 -7.99
C PHE A 322 21.00 -10.92 -7.22
N ARG A 323 20.88 -10.83 -5.90
CA ARG A 323 22.03 -10.83 -5.00
C ARG A 323 22.48 -12.27 -4.77
N GLY A 324 23.44 -12.72 -5.57
CA GLY A 324 23.99 -14.07 -5.52
C GLY A 324 25.49 -14.06 -5.75
N ARG A 325 26.22 -14.68 -4.82
CA ARG A 325 27.67 -14.80 -4.72
C ARG A 325 28.39 -14.88 -6.07
N SER A 326 29.09 -13.79 -6.42
CA SER A 326 30.16 -13.77 -7.42
C SER A 326 31.50 -13.65 -6.71
N GLU A 327 31.76 -14.54 -5.75
CA GLU A 327 33.06 -14.69 -5.09
C GLU A 327 33.36 -16.17 -4.85
N ASP A 328 33.76 -16.85 -5.92
CA ASP A 328 34.87 -17.80 -5.84
C ASP A 328 35.89 -17.36 -6.89
N GLY A 329 36.94 -16.69 -6.42
CA GLY A 329 38.05 -16.29 -7.25
C GLY A 329 38.80 -17.52 -7.77
N ARG A 330 38.46 -17.98 -8.97
CA ARG A 330 39.38 -18.72 -9.84
C ARG A 330 39.19 -18.32 -11.30
N THR A 331 40.12 -17.49 -11.76
CA THR A 331 40.69 -17.42 -13.10
C THR A 331 39.75 -17.18 -14.28
N GLY A 332 39.75 -15.92 -14.75
CA GLY A 332 39.93 -15.55 -16.16
C GLY A 332 39.03 -16.19 -17.20
N SER A 333 37.99 -15.46 -17.62
CA SER A 333 37.80 -15.08 -19.03
C SER A 333 36.63 -14.11 -19.10
N ALA A 334 36.77 -13.03 -19.86
CA ALA A 334 35.65 -12.22 -20.30
C ALA A 334 34.78 -13.12 -21.21
N GLY A 335 33.65 -13.61 -20.69
CA GLY A 335 32.79 -14.56 -21.37
C GLY A 335 31.36 -14.50 -20.88
N ASP A 336 30.51 -13.91 -21.72
CA ASP A 336 29.05 -14.02 -21.82
C ASP A 336 28.17 -13.66 -20.58
N ALA A 337 27.75 -12.40 -20.55
CA ALA A 337 26.84 -11.82 -19.55
C ALA A 337 25.35 -12.21 -19.76
N THR A 338 25.06 -13.36 -20.36
CA THR A 338 23.71 -13.76 -20.84
C THR A 338 23.09 -14.97 -20.13
N SER A 339 23.67 -15.46 -19.03
CA SER A 339 23.14 -16.61 -18.28
C SER A 339 22.02 -16.23 -17.29
N GLU A 340 20.84 -16.84 -17.48
CA GLU A 340 19.63 -16.70 -16.63
C GLU A 340 19.90 -16.99 -15.14
N PRO A 341 19.10 -16.44 -14.20
CA PRO A 341 19.20 -16.80 -12.78
C PRO A 341 18.98 -18.31 -12.58
N THR A 342 19.62 -18.89 -11.56
CA THR A 342 19.43 -20.31 -11.23
C THR A 342 17.99 -20.53 -10.78
N VAL A 343 17.20 -21.24 -11.60
CA VAL A 343 15.81 -21.60 -11.28
C VAL A 343 15.76 -23.08 -10.91
N VAL A 344 15.13 -23.37 -9.78
CA VAL A 344 14.78 -24.73 -9.34
C VAL A 344 13.30 -24.95 -9.59
N TRP A 345 12.90 -26.21 -9.78
CA TRP A 345 11.52 -26.56 -10.11
C TRP A 345 10.87 -27.30 -8.95
N SER A 346 9.67 -26.88 -8.57
CA SER A 346 8.85 -27.65 -7.64
C SER A 346 8.42 -28.99 -8.26
N PRO A 347 7.96 -29.97 -7.47
CA PRO A 347 7.40 -31.23 -8.00
C PRO A 347 6.27 -31.01 -9.03
N GLU A 348 5.50 -29.92 -8.87
CA GLU A 348 4.42 -29.49 -9.75
C GLU A 348 4.92 -28.76 -11.02
N GLY A 349 6.23 -28.52 -11.11
CA GLY A 349 6.88 -27.81 -12.22
C GLY A 349 6.84 -26.29 -12.09
N LEU A 350 6.57 -25.74 -10.90
CA LEU A 350 6.62 -24.29 -10.68
C LEU A 350 8.08 -23.81 -10.60
N PRO A 351 8.48 -22.76 -11.34
CA PRO A 351 9.82 -22.21 -11.27
C PRO A 351 9.98 -21.39 -9.97
N VAL A 352 10.97 -21.77 -9.16
CA VAL A 352 11.31 -21.14 -7.87
C VAL A 352 12.76 -20.66 -7.93
N ILE A 353 12.98 -19.43 -7.49
CA ILE A 353 14.31 -18.83 -7.40
C ILE A 353 14.80 -19.05 -5.96
N PRO A 354 15.86 -19.85 -5.73
CA PRO A 354 16.35 -20.16 -4.40
C PRO A 354 16.93 -18.90 -3.75
N ASN A 355 16.55 -18.63 -2.50
CA ASN A 355 17.02 -17.48 -1.73
C ASN A 355 17.46 -17.90 -0.32
N PRO A 356 18.57 -18.66 -0.19
CA PRO A 356 19.00 -19.21 1.11
C PRO A 356 19.40 -18.12 2.11
N ASP A 357 19.90 -16.99 1.63
CA ASP A 357 20.39 -15.87 2.43
C ASP A 357 19.30 -14.82 2.72
N ASP A 358 18.06 -15.08 2.26
CA ASP A 358 16.90 -14.20 2.43
C ASP A 358 17.12 -12.75 1.96
N LEU A 359 17.86 -12.60 0.84
CA LEU A 359 18.19 -11.30 0.30
C LEU A 359 17.06 -10.78 -0.61
N GLY A 360 16.74 -9.50 -0.45
CA GLY A 360 15.88 -8.79 -1.38
C GLY A 360 16.53 -8.60 -2.76
N LEU A 361 15.70 -8.39 -3.78
CA LEU A 361 16.17 -7.93 -5.09
C LEU A 361 16.82 -6.56 -4.98
N ASP A 362 17.87 -6.31 -5.77
CA ASP A 362 18.54 -5.01 -5.78
C ASP A 362 17.60 -3.92 -6.34
N PRO A 363 17.21 -2.89 -5.56
CA PRO A 363 16.32 -1.83 -6.00
C PRO A 363 16.87 -1.02 -7.18
N ARG A 364 18.19 -1.03 -7.43
CA ARG A 364 18.81 -0.33 -8.56
C ARG A 364 18.51 -0.98 -9.91
N HIS A 365 18.32 -2.30 -9.89
CA HIS A 365 18.11 -3.14 -11.09
C HIS A 365 16.74 -3.82 -11.09
N SER A 366 15.85 -3.41 -10.19
CA SER A 366 14.50 -3.93 -10.11
C SER A 366 13.50 -2.80 -9.84
N ARG A 367 12.23 -3.04 -10.15
CA ARG A 367 11.13 -2.16 -9.73
C ARG A 367 9.82 -2.91 -9.70
N THR A 368 8.94 -2.52 -8.78
CA THR A 368 7.60 -3.10 -8.68
C THR A 368 6.64 -2.42 -9.63
N ILE A 369 5.97 -3.21 -10.47
CA ILE A 369 5.00 -2.72 -11.46
C ILE A 369 3.55 -2.84 -10.97
N GLY A 370 3.30 -3.63 -9.91
CA GLY A 370 2.03 -3.78 -9.23
C GLY A 370 1.97 -5.03 -8.36
N LEU A 371 0.83 -5.25 -7.71
CA LEU A 371 0.51 -6.49 -7.01
C LEU A 371 -0.43 -7.38 -7.83
N ALA A 372 -0.37 -8.68 -7.55
CA ALA A 372 -1.10 -9.74 -8.21
C ALA A 372 -1.69 -10.70 -7.17
N LEU A 373 -2.99 -10.99 -7.26
CA LEU A 373 -3.66 -12.02 -6.48
C LEU A 373 -3.64 -13.32 -7.27
N VAL A 374 -3.06 -14.37 -6.69
CA VAL A 374 -3.06 -15.72 -7.30
C VAL A 374 -4.38 -16.38 -6.92
N ARG A 375 -5.31 -16.47 -7.88
CA ARG A 375 -6.60 -17.14 -7.66
C ARG A 375 -6.46 -18.66 -7.61
N GLY A 376 -5.56 -19.21 -8.41
CA GLY A 376 -5.42 -20.65 -8.56
C GLY A 376 -4.12 -21.04 -9.22
N VAL A 377 -3.60 -22.18 -8.80
CA VAL A 377 -2.43 -22.84 -9.39
C VAL A 377 -2.89 -24.14 -10.06
N ASP A 378 -2.91 -24.15 -11.39
CA ASP A 378 -3.26 -25.35 -12.15
C ASP A 378 -1.99 -26.16 -12.42
N THR A 379 -1.77 -27.19 -11.60
CA THR A 379 -0.62 -28.09 -11.70
C THR A 379 -0.73 -29.09 -12.85
N THR A 380 -1.95 -29.34 -13.33
CA THR A 380 -2.21 -30.29 -14.43
C THR A 380 -1.87 -29.65 -15.77
N ASN A 381 -2.40 -28.45 -16.02
CA ASN A 381 -2.14 -27.70 -17.25
C ASN A 381 -0.88 -26.80 -17.18
N ARG A 382 -0.32 -26.65 -15.97
CA ARG A 382 0.89 -25.85 -15.67
C ARG A 382 0.73 -24.35 -15.92
N TRP A 383 -0.41 -23.80 -15.49
CA TRP A 383 -0.75 -22.37 -15.60
C TRP A 383 -1.13 -21.75 -14.25
N LEU A 384 -0.81 -20.48 -14.06
CA LEU A 384 -1.28 -19.67 -12.93
C LEU A 384 -2.47 -18.81 -13.37
N GLN A 385 -3.48 -18.71 -12.52
CA GLN A 385 -4.59 -17.77 -12.66
C GLN A 385 -4.31 -16.54 -11.81
N ILE A 386 -4.03 -15.40 -12.46
CA ILE A 386 -3.63 -14.16 -11.78
C ILE A 386 -4.67 -13.07 -12.00
N LEU A 387 -5.02 -12.36 -10.92
CA LEU A 387 -5.80 -11.12 -10.96
C LEU A 387 -4.91 -9.94 -10.63
N THR A 388 -4.91 -8.92 -11.47
CA THR A 388 -4.16 -7.69 -11.22
C THR A 388 -4.86 -6.51 -11.90
N PRO A 389 -4.92 -5.34 -11.23
CA PRO A 389 -5.38 -4.11 -11.88
C PRO A 389 -4.29 -3.50 -12.79
N THR A 390 -3.06 -4.04 -12.77
CA THR A 390 -1.96 -3.56 -13.60
C THR A 390 -2.29 -3.75 -15.09
N PRO A 391 -2.27 -2.69 -15.92
CA PRO A 391 -2.55 -2.80 -17.34
C PRO A 391 -1.59 -3.74 -18.06
N LEU A 392 -2.10 -4.55 -18.99
CA LEU A 392 -1.29 -5.48 -19.79
C LEU A 392 -0.21 -4.76 -20.60
N ASP A 393 -0.46 -3.52 -21.03
CA ASP A 393 0.53 -2.72 -21.75
C ASP A 393 1.79 -2.48 -20.93
N LYS A 394 1.67 -2.26 -19.61
CA LYS A 394 2.80 -2.07 -18.70
C LYS A 394 3.62 -3.35 -18.54
N ILE A 395 2.94 -4.50 -18.50
CA ILE A 395 3.55 -5.83 -18.44
C ILE A 395 4.30 -6.15 -19.75
N ASN A 396 3.67 -5.84 -20.88
CA ASN A 396 4.26 -6.04 -22.21
C ASN A 396 5.43 -5.08 -22.47
N GLU A 397 5.35 -3.83 -22.01
CA GLU A 397 6.44 -2.85 -22.09
C GLU A 397 7.68 -3.37 -21.35
N ALA A 398 7.52 -3.89 -20.12
CA ALA A 398 8.61 -4.52 -19.37
C ALA A 398 9.29 -5.64 -20.17
N ARG A 399 8.50 -6.55 -20.76
CA ARG A 399 9.05 -7.63 -21.60
C ARG A 399 9.73 -7.13 -22.86
N SER A 400 9.19 -6.08 -23.48
CA SER A 400 9.74 -5.51 -24.73
C SER A 400 11.14 -4.91 -24.53
N ARG A 401 11.43 -4.43 -23.30
CA ARG A 401 12.78 -3.97 -22.89
C ARG A 401 13.75 -5.12 -22.59
N GLY A 402 13.31 -6.38 -22.67
CA GLY A 402 14.11 -7.54 -22.26
C GLY A 402 14.14 -7.77 -20.74
N CYS A 403 13.32 -7.06 -19.97
CA CYS A 403 13.26 -7.23 -18.53
C CYS A 403 12.47 -8.48 -18.16
N GLY A 404 12.97 -9.21 -17.16
CA GLY A 404 12.27 -10.36 -16.60
C GLY A 404 11.16 -9.91 -15.64
N ILE A 405 10.14 -10.74 -15.46
CA ILE A 405 9.13 -10.55 -14.40
C ILE A 405 9.35 -11.64 -13.35
N VAL A 406 9.51 -11.24 -12.10
CA VAL A 406 9.62 -12.10 -10.93
C VAL A 406 8.39 -11.89 -10.06
N LEU A 407 7.81 -12.98 -9.56
CA LEU A 407 6.73 -12.92 -8.58
C LEU A 407 7.35 -13.04 -7.18
N VAL A 408 7.29 -11.97 -6.40
CA VAL A 408 7.84 -11.94 -5.04
C VAL A 408 6.74 -12.26 -4.04
N HIS A 409 6.96 -13.29 -3.23
CA HIS A 409 6.05 -13.74 -2.18
C HIS A 409 6.70 -13.55 -0.81
N GLY A 410 6.19 -12.60 -0.02
CA GLY A 410 6.63 -12.33 1.36
C GLY A 410 5.51 -12.52 2.39
N LYS A 411 5.53 -11.70 3.45
CA LYS A 411 4.54 -11.67 4.54
C LYS A 411 3.53 -10.53 4.38
N LEU A 412 2.91 -10.43 3.21
CA LEU A 412 1.73 -9.57 3.05
C LEU A 412 0.53 -10.17 3.81
N ASP A 413 -0.38 -9.31 4.27
CA ASP A 413 -1.62 -9.74 4.93
C ASP A 413 -2.42 -10.63 3.95
N ALA A 414 -2.88 -11.79 4.41
CA ALA A 414 -3.68 -12.69 3.58
C ALA A 414 -4.98 -11.98 3.13
N PRO A 415 -5.37 -12.05 1.85
CA PRO A 415 -6.52 -11.33 1.31
C PRO A 415 -7.85 -12.04 1.66
N THR A 416 -8.13 -12.22 2.95
CA THR A 416 -9.33 -12.92 3.47
C THR A 416 -10.65 -12.32 2.98
N TRP A 417 -10.64 -11.02 2.69
CA TRP A 417 -11.77 -10.31 2.09
C TRP A 417 -12.10 -10.83 0.69
N SER A 418 -11.13 -11.31 -0.09
CA SER A 418 -11.36 -11.82 -1.45
C SER A 418 -12.05 -13.19 -1.47
N TYR A 419 -11.90 -13.99 -0.41
CA TYR A 419 -12.48 -15.33 -0.33
C TYR A 419 -13.98 -15.29 -0.02
N THR A 420 -14.42 -14.25 0.70
CA THR A 420 -15.81 -14.10 1.16
C THR A 420 -16.62 -13.16 0.29
N GLU A 421 -15.99 -12.41 -0.61
CA GLU A 421 -16.63 -11.38 -1.44
C GLU A 421 -17.83 -11.90 -2.24
N HIS A 422 -17.70 -13.06 -2.88
CA HIS A 422 -18.78 -13.66 -3.67
C HIS A 422 -20.01 -14.03 -2.81
N LEU A 423 -19.78 -14.46 -1.57
CA LEU A 423 -20.86 -14.80 -0.64
C LEU A 423 -21.65 -13.54 -0.24
N TYR A 424 -20.97 -12.40 -0.12
CA TYR A 424 -21.62 -11.11 0.14
C TYR A 424 -22.38 -10.57 -1.07
N GLU A 425 -21.87 -10.79 -2.28
CA GLU A 425 -22.55 -10.44 -3.53
C GLU A 425 -23.88 -11.20 -3.65
N GLN A 426 -23.86 -12.52 -3.46
CA GLN A 426 -25.06 -13.36 -3.48
C GLN A 426 -26.06 -13.00 -2.37
N ALA A 427 -25.61 -12.85 -1.12
CA ALA A 427 -26.50 -12.49 -0.01
C ALA A 427 -27.14 -11.10 -0.15
N GLY A 428 -26.50 -10.18 -0.87
CA GLY A 428 -27.08 -8.87 -1.19
C GLY A 428 -28.20 -8.97 -2.22
N GLU A 429 -28.05 -9.86 -3.22
CA GLU A 429 -29.07 -10.16 -4.23
C GLU A 429 -30.25 -10.94 -3.64
N ASP A 430 -29.98 -11.89 -2.74
CA ASP A 430 -30.98 -12.77 -2.11
C ASP A 430 -31.73 -12.10 -0.94
N SER A 431 -31.39 -10.86 -0.56
CA SER A 431 -32.04 -10.17 0.58
C SER A 431 -33.53 -9.86 0.39
N ASP A 432 -34.07 -10.09 -0.81
CA ASP A 432 -35.50 -10.02 -1.14
C ASP A 432 -36.22 -11.40 -1.11
N GLU A 433 -35.52 -12.52 -0.86
CA GLU A 433 -36.09 -13.87 -0.79
C GLU A 433 -35.86 -14.54 0.58
N GLU A 434 -36.81 -15.35 1.04
CA GLU A 434 -36.65 -16.10 2.31
C GLU A 434 -35.49 -17.11 2.18
N PRO A 435 -34.63 -17.26 3.22
CA PRO A 435 -33.49 -18.15 3.15
C PRO A 435 -33.96 -19.61 2.98
N ASP A 436 -33.64 -20.20 1.83
CA ASP A 436 -33.89 -21.61 1.56
C ASP A 436 -32.91 -22.48 2.36
N ASP A 437 -33.42 -23.07 3.45
CA ASP A 437 -32.68 -23.98 4.35
C ASP A 437 -32.20 -25.28 3.64
N THR A 438 -32.52 -25.46 2.34
CA THR A 438 -32.13 -26.63 1.54
C THR A 438 -30.90 -26.43 0.64
N ALA A 439 -30.32 -25.23 0.56
CA ALA A 439 -29.13 -24.98 -0.26
C ALA A 439 -27.88 -25.71 0.31
N GLU A 440 -27.33 -26.63 -0.49
CA GLU A 440 -26.02 -27.25 -0.24
C GLU A 440 -24.99 -26.14 -0.01
N ALA A 441 -24.22 -26.25 1.09
CA ALA A 441 -23.20 -25.27 1.41
C ALA A 441 -22.16 -25.28 0.28
N THR A 442 -22.05 -24.18 -0.46
CA THR A 442 -20.97 -24.00 -1.43
C THR A 442 -19.65 -24.09 -0.66
N GLU A 443 -18.86 -25.14 -0.93
CA GLU A 443 -17.55 -25.29 -0.30
C GLU A 443 -16.61 -24.22 -0.86
N VAL A 444 -16.39 -23.16 -0.08
CA VAL A 444 -15.42 -22.11 -0.40
C VAL A 444 -14.09 -22.43 0.30
N PRO A 445 -12.98 -22.60 -0.44
CA PRO A 445 -11.68 -22.85 0.16
C PRO A 445 -11.29 -21.81 1.21
N TRP A 446 -10.65 -22.25 2.29
CA TRP A 446 -10.19 -21.43 3.43
C TRP A 446 -11.30 -20.74 4.26
N VAL A 447 -12.58 -20.92 3.91
CA VAL A 447 -13.72 -20.32 4.63
C VAL A 447 -14.53 -21.42 5.31
N GLU A 448 -14.67 -21.34 6.64
CA GLU A 448 -15.56 -22.21 7.41
C GLU A 448 -16.84 -21.45 7.80
N VAL A 449 -17.98 -21.84 7.23
CA VAL A 449 -19.29 -21.25 7.56
C VAL A 449 -19.91 -21.97 8.76
N LEU A 450 -19.94 -21.30 9.92
CA LEU A 450 -20.55 -21.86 11.13
C LEU A 450 -22.08 -21.73 11.10
N ARG A 451 -22.80 -22.87 11.05
CA ARG A 451 -24.27 -22.90 11.15
C ARG A 451 -24.73 -23.09 12.60
N GLY A 452 -25.61 -22.20 13.09
CA GLY A 452 -26.25 -22.30 14.41
C GLY A 452 -25.29 -22.19 15.61
N ASN A 453 -25.24 -23.24 16.42
CA ASN A 453 -24.48 -23.30 17.68
C ASN A 453 -23.13 -24.02 17.56
N GLN A 454 -22.69 -24.37 16.36
CA GLN A 454 -21.42 -25.07 16.16
C GLN A 454 -20.24 -24.20 16.61
N ARG A 455 -19.32 -24.77 17.40
CA ARG A 455 -18.03 -24.21 17.84
C ARG A 455 -18.07 -22.85 18.57
N ARG A 456 -19.23 -22.38 19.06
CA ARG A 456 -19.30 -21.19 19.93
C ARG A 456 -18.61 -21.46 21.28
N PRO A 457 -17.71 -20.58 21.77
CA PRO A 457 -17.10 -20.72 23.09
C PRO A 457 -18.19 -20.75 24.17
N VAL A 458 -18.03 -21.64 25.16
CA VAL A 458 -18.90 -21.74 26.35
C VAL A 458 -18.84 -20.40 27.08
N GLY A 459 -19.87 -19.56 26.91
CA GLY A 459 -19.92 -18.20 27.48
C GLY A 459 -20.41 -17.11 26.52
N SER A 460 -20.46 -17.36 25.21
CA SER A 460 -20.92 -16.40 24.18
C SER A 460 -22.44 -16.23 24.08
N ARG A 461 -23.21 -16.68 25.08
CA ARG A 461 -24.66 -16.46 25.13
C ARG A 461 -24.95 -14.99 25.39
N VAL A 462 -25.62 -14.34 24.43
CA VAL A 462 -26.32 -13.07 24.69
C VAL A 462 -27.41 -13.37 25.73
N TRP A 463 -27.22 -12.90 26.97
CA TRP A 463 -28.25 -12.95 28.00
C TRP A 463 -29.41 -12.06 27.57
N ARG A 464 -30.44 -12.63 26.95
CA ARG A 464 -31.73 -11.96 26.85
C ARG A 464 -32.35 -11.96 28.24
N VAL A 465 -32.11 -10.88 28.99
CA VAL A 465 -32.86 -10.61 30.21
C VAL A 465 -34.31 -10.39 29.80
N ARG A 466 -35.19 -11.34 30.12
CA ARG A 466 -36.63 -11.08 30.12
C ARG A 466 -36.88 -10.14 31.28
N ARG A 467 -37.21 -8.87 30.99
CA ARG A 467 -37.82 -7.98 32.00
C ARG A 467 -39.21 -8.53 32.27
N ASP A 468 -39.35 -9.30 33.34
CA ASP A 468 -40.66 -9.55 33.93
C ASP A 468 -41.19 -8.21 34.45
N LEU A 469 -42.03 -7.55 33.66
CA LEU A 469 -42.85 -6.45 34.11
C LEU A 469 -43.87 -7.03 35.08
N GLY A 470 -43.55 -6.96 36.37
CA GLY A 470 -44.42 -7.42 37.46
C GLY A 470 -45.83 -6.87 37.31
N ARG A 471 -46.79 -7.77 37.13
CA ARG A 471 -48.20 -7.49 37.41
C ARG A 471 -48.31 -7.31 38.92
N GLY A 472 -48.61 -6.09 39.36
CA GLY A 472 -49.02 -5.81 40.73
C GLY A 472 -50.32 -6.56 41.04
N ALA A 473 -50.26 -7.46 42.01
CA ALA A 473 -51.42 -7.89 42.76
C ALA A 473 -51.52 -6.98 43.99
N GLY A 474 -52.39 -5.97 43.90
CA GLY A 474 -52.86 -5.24 45.08
C GLY A 474 -54.07 -5.98 45.65
N ALA A 475 -53.95 -6.40 46.91
CA ALA A 475 -55.03 -6.59 47.86
C ALA A 475 -54.59 -5.96 49.17
#